data_AF-A0A952L3H9-F1
#
_entry.id   AF-A0A952L3H9-F1
#
_cell.length_a   1.000
_cell.length_b   1.000
_cell.length_c   1.000
_cell.angle_alpha   90.00
_cell.angle_beta   90.00
_cell.angle_gamma   90.00
#
_symmetry.space_group_name_H-M   'P 1'
#
loop_
_entity.id
_entity.type
_entity.pdbx_description
1 polymer ?
#
loop_
_entity_poly.entity_id
_entity_poly.type
_entity_poly.pdbx_seq_one_letter_code
_entity_poly.pdbx_strand_id
1 'polypeptide(L)'
;KDPLGKGFHIIQGEIAIGSGGMTGKGFMQGTQTHLEFIPERTTDFIFAAFGEEFGLMGALALLVGFTALILRGLMIASDAPTLFTRLMAGAVTLSFFTYVFVNMGMVSGILPVVGVPLPFVSYGGTAMVTLGLSLGLLLSIARVKKLVKT
;
A
#
# COMPACT_ATOMS: atom_id res chain seq x y z
N LYS A 1 17.28 -26.23 2.88
CA LYS A 1 17.04 -25.22 3.94
C LYS A 1 17.68 -23.94 3.45
N ASP A 2 16.86 -22.93 3.16
CA ASP A 2 17.18 -21.90 2.16
C ASP A 2 18.42 -21.06 2.55
N PRO A 3 19.55 -21.19 1.83
CA PRO A 3 20.80 -20.55 2.22
C PRO A 3 20.82 -19.03 2.02
N LEU A 4 19.98 -18.45 1.15
CA LEU A 4 20.06 -17.02 0.75
C LEU A 4 18.75 -16.36 0.27
N GLY A 5 17.62 -17.06 0.15
CA GLY A 5 16.46 -16.53 -0.58
C GLY A 5 15.55 -15.57 0.21
N LYS A 6 14.59 -16.11 0.96
CA LYS A 6 13.46 -15.30 1.47
C LYS A 6 13.82 -14.41 2.67
N GLY A 7 14.64 -14.89 3.60
CA GLY A 7 15.03 -14.11 4.78
C GLY A 7 15.99 -12.96 4.45
N PHE A 8 16.85 -13.15 3.44
CA PHE A 8 17.82 -12.14 3.02
C PHE A 8 17.15 -10.88 2.46
N HIS A 9 16.10 -11.04 1.63
CA HIS A 9 15.36 -9.90 1.10
C HIS A 9 14.58 -9.13 2.18
N ILE A 10 14.08 -9.80 3.21
CA ILE A 10 13.42 -9.14 4.36
C ILE A 10 14.44 -8.30 5.15
N ILE A 11 15.59 -8.91 5.51
CA ILE A 11 16.64 -8.24 6.28
C ILE A 11 17.20 -7.04 5.49
N GLN A 12 17.40 -7.17 4.17
CA GLN A 12 17.83 -6.06 3.33
C GLN A 12 16.75 -4.98 3.19
N GLY A 13 15.47 -5.36 3.17
CA GLY A 13 14.35 -4.41 3.20
C GLY A 13 14.32 -3.59 4.49
N GLU A 14 14.50 -4.23 5.65
CA GLU A 14 14.60 -3.54 6.95
C GLU A 14 15.81 -2.60 7.01
N ILE A 15 16.98 -3.05 6.52
CA ILE A 15 18.20 -2.23 6.48
C ILE A 15 18.01 -1.03 5.55
N ALA A 16 17.33 -1.20 4.40
CA ALA A 16 17.06 -0.12 3.46
C ALA A 16 16.18 0.97 4.11
N ILE A 17 15.09 0.58 4.78
CA ILE A 17 14.22 1.49 5.56
C ILE A 17 15.05 2.20 6.64
N GLY A 18 15.83 1.44 7.41
CA GLY A 18 16.67 1.99 8.48
C GLY A 18 17.70 3.00 7.97
N SER A 19 18.24 2.78 6.77
CA SER A 19 19.26 3.67 6.20
C SER A 19 18.70 4.99 5.65
N GLY A 20 17.38 5.09 5.42
CA GLY A 20 16.73 6.33 4.99
C GLY A 20 16.69 7.41 6.08
N GLY A 21 16.84 7.05 7.36
CA GLY A 21 16.80 8.02 8.47
C GLY A 21 15.50 8.84 8.48
N MET A 22 15.57 10.09 8.97
CA MET A 22 14.37 10.94 9.12
C MET A 22 13.88 11.52 7.79
N THR A 23 14.80 11.97 6.92
CA THR A 23 14.50 12.76 5.72
C THR A 23 14.74 12.02 4.41
N GLY A 24 15.27 10.80 4.45
CA GLY A 24 15.61 10.02 3.27
C GLY A 24 16.99 10.39 2.70
N LYS A 25 17.44 9.58 1.74
CA LYS A 25 18.68 9.83 0.98
C LYS A 25 18.46 10.74 -0.23
N GLY A 26 17.23 10.94 -0.68
CA GLY A 26 16.89 11.67 -1.89
C GLY A 26 16.36 10.76 -3.01
N PHE A 27 15.48 11.32 -3.85
CA PHE A 27 14.82 10.60 -4.93
C PHE A 27 15.83 9.98 -5.91
N MET A 28 15.70 8.69 -6.19
CA MET A 28 16.64 7.87 -6.98
C MET A 28 18.09 7.77 -6.43
N GLN A 29 18.35 8.19 -5.19
CA GLN A 29 19.66 8.04 -4.55
C GLN A 29 19.72 6.83 -3.59
N GLY A 30 18.75 5.92 -3.70
CA GLY A 30 18.71 4.69 -2.91
C GLY A 30 19.90 3.76 -3.22
N THR A 31 20.72 3.49 -2.22
CA THR A 31 21.95 2.70 -2.36
C THR A 31 21.70 1.20 -2.34
N GLN A 32 20.81 0.73 -1.46
CA GLN A 32 20.46 -0.71 -1.35
C GLN A 32 19.49 -1.12 -2.45
N THR A 33 18.66 -0.16 -2.89
CA THR A 33 17.70 -0.35 -3.97
C THR A 33 18.34 -0.50 -5.34
N HIS A 34 19.45 0.21 -5.64
CA HIS A 34 20.06 0.22 -6.98
C HIS A 34 21.02 -0.95 -7.25
N LEU A 35 21.56 -1.59 -6.22
CA LEU A 35 22.59 -2.65 -6.32
C LEU A 35 22.03 -4.08 -6.57
N GLU A 36 20.83 -4.23 -7.14
CA GLU A 36 20.20 -5.52 -7.52
C GLU A 36 20.02 -6.57 -6.39
N PHE A 37 20.22 -6.22 -5.11
CA PHE A 37 20.04 -7.17 -3.99
C PHE A 37 18.58 -7.58 -3.72
N ILE A 38 17.59 -6.92 -4.33
CA ILE A 38 16.16 -7.22 -4.20
C ILE A 38 15.50 -7.24 -5.60
N PRO A 39 15.28 -8.44 -6.19
CA PRO A 39 14.69 -8.55 -7.53
C PRO A 39 13.26 -8.00 -7.62
N GLU A 40 12.50 -8.01 -6.52
CA GLU A 40 11.09 -7.60 -6.45
C GLU A 40 10.90 -6.20 -5.84
N ARG A 41 11.88 -5.31 -6.03
CA ARG A 41 11.86 -3.93 -5.50
C ARG A 41 10.72 -3.07 -6.04
N THR A 42 10.23 -3.33 -7.25
CA THR A 42 9.17 -2.54 -7.89
C THR A 42 7.76 -3.02 -7.55
N THR A 43 7.61 -4.25 -7.07
CA THR A 43 6.34 -4.87 -6.71
C THR A 43 6.18 -4.95 -5.20
N ASP A 44 6.90 -5.86 -4.54
CA ASP A 44 6.59 -6.29 -3.19
C ASP A 44 7.38 -5.51 -2.14
N PHE A 45 8.56 -5.01 -2.50
CA PHE A 45 9.44 -4.22 -1.64
C PHE A 45 9.48 -2.73 -2.01
N ILE A 46 8.51 -2.22 -2.77
CA ILE A 46 8.44 -0.80 -3.17
C ILE A 46 8.43 0.13 -1.94
N PHE A 47 7.87 -0.33 -0.82
CA PHE A 47 7.83 0.44 0.42
C PHE A 47 9.23 0.59 1.05
N ALA A 48 10.10 -0.43 0.92
CA ALA A 48 11.48 -0.33 1.40
C ALA A 48 12.29 0.65 0.55
N ALA A 49 12.10 0.61 -0.77
CA ALA A 49 12.67 1.58 -1.70
C ALA A 49 12.24 3.02 -1.36
N PHE A 50 10.94 3.21 -1.16
CA PHE A 50 10.36 4.49 -0.80
C PHE A 50 10.86 4.99 0.57
N GLY A 51 10.98 4.09 1.55
CA GLY A 51 11.53 4.40 2.87
C GLY A 51 13.01 4.77 2.83
N GLU A 52 13.81 4.15 1.96
CA GLU A 52 15.22 4.52 1.78
C GLU A 52 15.36 5.93 1.15
N GLU A 53 14.55 6.24 0.15
CA GLU A 53 14.64 7.51 -0.59
C GLU A 53 14.02 8.69 0.15
N PHE A 54 12.87 8.51 0.79
CA PHE A 54 12.09 9.57 1.44
C PHE A 54 12.13 9.53 2.97
N GLY A 55 12.76 8.50 3.55
CA GLY A 55 12.93 8.35 5.00
C GLY A 55 11.61 8.19 5.76
N LEU A 56 11.69 8.38 7.08
CA LEU A 56 10.55 8.30 7.98
C LEU A 56 9.45 9.32 7.62
N MET A 57 9.82 10.55 7.24
CA MET A 57 8.83 11.57 6.87
C MET A 57 8.00 11.16 5.66
N GLY A 58 8.65 10.59 4.62
CA GLY A 58 7.93 10.03 3.47
C GLY A 58 7.00 8.90 3.88
N ALA A 59 7.53 7.93 4.64
CA ALA A 59 6.75 6.78 5.11
C ALA A 59 5.51 7.22 5.91
N LEU A 60 5.64 8.20 6.80
CA LEU A 60 4.52 8.77 7.56
C LEU A 60 3.52 9.49 6.64
N ALA A 61 3.98 10.28 5.68
CA ALA A 61 3.10 10.96 4.73
C ALA A 61 2.27 9.95 3.91
N LEU A 62 2.89 8.86 3.48
CA LEU A 62 2.26 7.78 2.73
C LEU A 62 1.26 7.00 3.61
N LEU A 63 1.61 6.72 4.88
CA LEU A 63 0.69 6.12 5.85
C LEU A 63 -0.53 7.00 6.13
N VAL A 64 -0.34 8.31 6.29
CA VAL A 64 -1.43 9.29 6.44
C VAL A 64 -2.31 9.30 5.18
N GLY A 65 -1.72 9.25 3.99
CA GLY A 65 -2.46 9.19 2.73
C GLY A 65 -3.37 7.95 2.63
N PHE A 66 -2.85 6.76 2.92
CA PHE A 66 -3.66 5.54 2.94
C PHE A 66 -4.71 5.53 4.04
N THR A 67 -4.37 6.05 5.23
CA THR A 67 -5.33 6.18 6.33
C THR A 67 -6.50 7.08 5.92
N ALA A 68 -6.21 8.22 5.28
CA ALA A 68 -7.23 9.12 4.75
C ALA A 68 -8.11 8.44 3.69
N LEU A 69 -7.51 7.65 2.79
CA LEU A 69 -8.23 6.87 1.78
C LEU A 69 -9.19 5.86 2.43
N ILE A 70 -8.71 5.09 3.41
CA ILE A 70 -9.49 4.06 4.12
C ILE A 70 -10.62 4.70 4.91
N LEU A 71 -10.33 5.77 5.66
CA LEU A 71 -11.36 6.54 6.37
C LEU A 71 -12.42 7.06 5.40
N ARG A 72 -12.04 7.56 4.23
CA ARG A 72 -13.02 7.96 3.21
C ARG A 72 -13.84 6.80 2.68
N GLY A 73 -13.24 5.64 2.44
CA GLY A 73 -13.97 4.42 2.07
C GLY A 73 -15.00 4.03 3.12
N LEU A 74 -14.64 4.06 4.40
CA LEU A 74 -15.54 3.77 5.51
C LEU A 74 -16.68 4.78 5.63
N MET A 75 -16.41 6.07 5.41
CA MET A 75 -17.45 7.10 5.36
C MET A 75 -18.43 6.89 4.19
N ILE A 76 -17.92 6.47 3.03
CA ILE A 76 -18.79 6.12 1.89
C ILE A 76 -19.66 4.91 2.24
N ALA A 77 -19.09 3.90 2.92
CA ALA A 77 -19.84 2.74 3.36
C ALA A 77 -20.94 3.10 4.38
N SER A 78 -20.63 3.90 5.41
CA SER A 78 -21.60 4.31 6.42
C SER A 78 -22.76 5.11 5.80
N ASP A 79 -22.46 5.93 4.80
CA ASP A 79 -23.42 6.79 4.13
C ASP A 79 -24.17 6.11 2.98
N ALA A 80 -23.88 4.85 2.68
CA ALA A 80 -24.49 4.14 1.57
C ALA A 80 -26.00 3.90 1.83
N PRO A 81 -26.85 4.07 0.79
CA PRO A 81 -28.30 4.09 0.94
C PRO A 81 -28.93 2.71 1.20
N THR A 82 -28.29 1.64 0.75
CA THR A 82 -28.80 0.26 0.90
C THR A 82 -27.81 -0.61 1.67
N LEU A 83 -28.31 -1.65 2.34
CA LEU A 83 -27.46 -2.60 3.06
C LEU A 83 -26.45 -3.28 2.12
N PHE A 84 -26.86 -3.62 0.90
CA PHE A 84 -25.97 -4.18 -0.11
C PHE A 84 -24.83 -3.22 -0.46
N THR A 85 -25.12 -1.95 -0.75
CA THR A 85 -24.08 -0.96 -1.10
C THR A 85 -23.16 -0.63 0.07
N ARG A 86 -23.68 -0.66 1.29
CA ARG A 86 -22.90 -0.52 2.53
C ARG A 86 -21.92 -1.65 2.73
N LEU A 87 -22.38 -2.91 2.62
CA LEU A 87 -21.51 -4.08 2.74
C LEU A 87 -20.48 -4.14 1.61
N MET A 88 -20.88 -3.82 0.37
CA MET A 88 -19.98 -3.76 -0.78
C MET A 88 -18.88 -2.72 -0.58
N ALA A 89 -19.24 -1.48 -0.22
CA ALA A 89 -18.26 -0.42 0.04
C ALA A 89 -17.34 -0.76 1.22
N GLY A 90 -17.89 -1.37 2.27
CA GLY A 90 -17.11 -1.88 3.41
C GLY A 90 -16.11 -2.95 2.99
N ALA A 91 -16.53 -3.95 2.21
CA ALA A 91 -15.66 -5.02 1.72
C ALA A 91 -14.54 -4.49 0.82
N VAL A 92 -14.84 -3.59 -0.12
CA VAL A 92 -13.83 -2.96 -0.97
C VAL A 92 -12.82 -2.16 -0.13
N THR A 93 -13.30 -1.37 0.83
CA THR A 93 -12.43 -0.60 1.73
C THR A 93 -11.54 -1.52 2.58
N LEU A 94 -12.07 -2.64 3.06
CA LEU A 94 -11.32 -3.64 3.81
C LEU A 94 -10.25 -4.34 2.93
N SER A 95 -10.54 -4.58 1.66
CA SER A 95 -9.55 -5.08 0.70
C SER A 95 -8.39 -4.08 0.57
N PHE A 96 -8.66 -2.78 0.40
CA PHE A 96 -7.61 -1.76 0.39
C PHE A 96 -6.77 -1.75 1.66
N PHE A 97 -7.43 -1.78 2.83
CA PHE A 97 -6.74 -1.87 4.12
C PHE A 97 -5.82 -3.09 4.19
N THR A 98 -6.32 -4.27 3.81
CA THR A 98 -5.53 -5.52 3.83
C THR A 98 -4.30 -5.41 2.94
N TYR A 99 -4.42 -4.87 1.72
CA TYR A 99 -3.28 -4.70 0.82
C TYR A 99 -2.21 -3.78 1.42
N VAL A 100 -2.61 -2.64 1.98
CA VAL A 100 -1.68 -1.68 2.62
C VAL A 100 -1.04 -2.29 3.87
N PHE A 101 -1.85 -2.88 4.75
CA PHE A 101 -1.40 -3.44 6.02
C PHE A 101 -0.47 -4.63 5.81
N VAL A 102 -0.81 -5.56 4.90
CA VAL A 102 0.03 -6.72 4.61
C VAL A 102 1.34 -6.30 3.93
N ASN A 103 1.29 -5.39 2.94
CA ASN A 103 2.52 -4.94 2.28
C ASN A 103 3.46 -4.23 3.26
N MET A 104 2.96 -3.26 4.04
CA MET A 104 3.80 -2.57 5.04
C MET A 104 4.25 -3.49 6.16
N GLY A 105 3.39 -4.37 6.66
CA GLY A 105 3.72 -5.32 7.72
C GLY A 105 4.78 -6.33 7.29
N MET A 106 4.71 -6.79 6.03
CA MET A 106 5.73 -7.66 5.43
C MET A 106 7.08 -6.95 5.33
N VAL A 107 7.09 -5.72 4.82
CA VAL A 107 8.33 -4.98 4.56
C VAL A 107 9.00 -4.50 5.85
N SER A 108 8.22 -4.28 6.91
CA SER A 108 8.72 -3.96 8.26
C SER A 108 9.10 -5.19 9.11
N GLY A 109 9.04 -6.40 8.54
CA GLY A 109 9.39 -7.65 9.23
C GLY A 109 8.37 -8.15 10.25
N ILE A 110 7.22 -7.47 10.40
CA ILE A 110 6.15 -7.84 11.33
C ILE A 110 5.37 -9.06 10.83
N LEU A 111 5.17 -9.17 9.51
CA LEU A 111 4.43 -10.24 8.85
C LEU A 111 5.34 -11.07 7.93
N PRO A 112 5.03 -12.36 7.71
CA PRO A 112 5.74 -13.16 6.72
C PRO A 112 5.49 -12.64 5.30
N VAL A 113 6.40 -12.92 4.37
CA VAL A 113 6.33 -12.45 2.98
C VAL A 113 5.23 -13.15 2.19
N VAL A 114 4.25 -12.37 1.72
CA VAL A 114 3.05 -12.87 1.01
C VAL A 114 2.98 -12.38 -0.45
N GLY A 115 3.80 -11.40 -0.85
CA GLY A 115 3.86 -10.91 -2.23
C GLY A 115 2.60 -10.15 -2.67
N VAL A 116 2.17 -9.18 -1.86
CA VAL A 116 0.97 -8.36 -2.14
C VAL A 116 1.43 -6.95 -2.53
N PRO A 117 1.01 -6.40 -3.68
CA PRO A 117 1.45 -5.08 -4.13
C PRO A 117 0.82 -3.95 -3.31
N LEU A 118 1.58 -2.89 -3.06
CA LEU A 118 1.11 -1.67 -2.42
C LEU A 118 0.18 -0.90 -3.39
N PRO A 119 -1.08 -0.60 -3.01
CA PRO A 119 -2.05 0.02 -3.91
C PRO A 119 -1.54 1.34 -4.52
N PHE A 120 -1.60 1.46 -5.85
CA PHE A 120 -1.19 2.65 -6.63
C PHE A 120 0.28 3.07 -6.55
N VAL A 121 1.12 2.36 -5.79
CA VAL A 121 2.55 2.65 -5.63
C VAL A 121 3.39 1.55 -6.26
N SER A 122 3.00 0.28 -6.09
CA SER A 122 3.68 -0.86 -6.69
C SER A 122 3.38 -1.01 -8.18
N TYR A 123 4.38 -1.46 -8.93
CA TYR A 123 4.25 -1.85 -10.33
C TYR A 123 3.55 -3.20 -10.47
N GLY A 124 2.22 -3.18 -10.66
CA GLY A 124 1.45 -4.38 -10.98
C GLY A 124 0.27 -4.03 -11.86
N GLY A 125 0.35 -4.32 -13.17
CA GLY A 125 -0.68 -3.91 -14.14
C GLY A 125 -2.08 -4.39 -13.78
N THR A 126 -2.23 -5.68 -13.48
CA THR A 126 -3.53 -6.27 -13.09
C THR A 126 -4.04 -5.71 -11.76
N ALA A 127 -3.13 -5.48 -10.80
CA ALA A 127 -3.47 -4.90 -9.51
C ALA A 127 -3.94 -3.44 -9.67
N MET A 128 -3.24 -2.62 -10.46
CA MET A 128 -3.64 -1.25 -10.76
C MET A 128 -5.04 -1.18 -11.38
N VAL A 129 -5.32 -2.03 -12.37
CA VAL A 129 -6.65 -2.08 -13.01
C VAL A 129 -7.72 -2.49 -12.01
N THR A 130 -7.47 -3.55 -11.23
CA THR A 130 -8.45 -4.07 -10.25
C THR A 130 -8.73 -3.07 -9.13
N LEU A 131 -7.69 -2.42 -8.61
CA LEU A 131 -7.80 -1.40 -7.57
C LEU A 131 -8.45 -0.12 -8.13
N GLY A 132 -8.14 0.25 -9.38
CA GLY A 132 -8.80 1.36 -10.07
C GLY A 132 -10.30 1.14 -10.25
N LEU A 133 -10.70 -0.07 -10.67
CA LEU A 133 -12.12 -0.45 -10.74
C LEU A 133 -12.78 -0.45 -9.37
N SER A 134 -12.08 -0.92 -8.33
CA SER A 134 -12.55 -0.92 -6.95
C SER A 134 -12.79 0.51 -6.42
N LEU A 135 -11.90 1.46 -6.72
CA LEU A 135 -12.16 2.88 -6.44
C LEU A 135 -13.35 3.41 -7.24
N GLY A 136 -13.48 3.05 -8.52
CA GLY A 136 -14.62 3.42 -9.35
C GLY A 136 -15.95 2.97 -8.75
N LEU A 137 -16.01 1.77 -8.19
CA LEU A 137 -17.18 1.26 -7.46
C LEU A 137 -17.50 2.11 -6.22
N LEU A 138 -16.50 2.42 -5.39
CA LEU A 138 -16.69 3.30 -4.23
C LEU A 138 -17.21 4.68 -4.63
N LEU A 139 -16.64 5.28 -5.67
CA LEU A 139 -17.08 6.59 -6.18
C LEU A 139 -18.50 6.55 -6.76
N SER A 140 -18.87 5.46 -7.43
CA SER A 140 -20.23 5.24 -7.92
C SER A 140 -21.24 5.20 -6.77
N ILE A 141 -20.96 4.43 -5.71
CA ILE A 141 -21.80 4.36 -4.51
C ILE A 141 -21.92 5.74 -3.84
N ALA A 142 -20.81 6.47 -3.71
CA ALA A 142 -20.79 7.81 -3.16
C ALA A 142 -21.63 8.81 -3.99
N ARG A 143 -21.69 8.64 -5.32
CA ARG A 143 -22.51 9.48 -6.21
C ARG A 143 -24.00 9.19 -6.07
N VAL A 144 -24.41 7.92 -5.95
CA VAL A 144 -25.83 7.54 -5.81
C VAL A 144 -26.44 8.21 -4.57
N LYS A 145 -25.69 8.32 -3.46
CA LYS A 145 -26.11 9.08 -2.27
C LYS A 145 -26.49 10.52 -2.60
N LYS A 146 -25.73 11.23 -3.46
CA LYS A 146 -26.01 12.63 -3.80
C LYS A 146 -27.32 12.78 -4.56
N LEU A 147 -27.71 11.80 -5.36
CA LEU A 147 -28.94 11.85 -6.16
C LEU A 147 -30.20 11.63 -5.31
N VAL A 148 -30.13 10.73 -4.32
CA VAL A 148 -31.28 10.42 -3.42
C VAL A 148 -31.56 11.52 -2.40
N LYS A 149 -30.63 12.46 -2.20
CA LYS A 149 -30.77 13.59 -1.26
C LYS A 149 -31.42 14.86 -1.87
N THR A 150 -31.99 14.78 -3.06
CA THR A 150 -32.68 15.89 -3.75
C THR A 150 -34.17 15.63 -3.77
#